data_AF-A0A2M9WKS7-F1
#
_entry.id   AF-A0A2M9WKS7-F1
#
_cell.length_a   1.000
_cell.length_b   1.000
_cell.length_c   1.000
_cell.angle_alpha   90.00
_cell.angle_beta   90.00
_cell.angle_gamma   90.00
#
_symmetry.space_group_name_H-M   'P 1'
#
loop_
_entity.id
_entity.type
_entity.pdbx_description
1 polymer ?
#
loop_
_entity_poly.entity_id
_entity_poly.type
_entity_poly.pdbx_seq_one_letter_code
_entity_poly.pdbx_strand_id
1 'polypeptide(L)'
;MSLVAILDADKEGFLRSTRPLVQTIGRAARNSNGKVIMYADSITDSMREAIDATERRRSLQMKFNKEHGITPKTIVKPIRDVISITKDSDEKENKESFADLNFDELTKKQKQTMIKTLTAQMQEAAKKLDFEEAANLRDAIMDLQKQVHEKKK
;
A
#
# COMPACT_ATOMS: atom_id res chain seq x y z
N MET A 1 2.17 -3.60 -7.74
CA MET A 1 2.36 -2.21 -8.20
C MET A 1 2.51 -2.27 -9.71
N SER A 2 1.79 -1.42 -10.45
CA SER A 2 1.87 -1.38 -11.92
C SER A 2 2.99 -0.47 -12.44
N LEU A 3 3.46 0.49 -11.63
CA LEU A 3 4.54 1.40 -12.00
C LEU A 3 5.55 1.54 -10.85
N VAL A 4 6.83 1.57 -11.20
CA VAL A 4 7.93 1.95 -10.30
C VAL A 4 8.72 3.07 -10.95
N ALA A 5 8.89 4.18 -10.26
CA ALA A 5 9.71 5.30 -10.69
C ALA A 5 10.99 5.36 -9.85
N ILE A 6 12.16 5.38 -10.50
CA ILE A 6 13.47 5.53 -9.86
C ILE A 6 13.97 6.93 -10.23
N LEU A 7 14.00 7.82 -9.25
CA LEU A 7 14.55 9.17 -9.39
C LEU A 7 16.06 9.13 -9.19
N ASP A 8 16.79 10.01 -9.89
CA ASP A 8 18.25 10.09 -9.88
C ASP A 8 18.89 8.71 -10.06
N ALA A 9 18.53 8.05 -11.16
CA ALA A 9 18.95 6.67 -11.41
C ALA A 9 20.45 6.55 -11.76
N ASP A 10 21.05 7.64 -12.23
CA ASP A 10 22.46 7.77 -12.61
C ASP A 10 23.39 8.22 -11.48
N LYS A 11 22.85 8.58 -10.31
CA LYS A 11 23.68 8.87 -9.13
C LYS A 11 24.23 7.57 -8.54
N GLU A 12 25.41 7.19 -8.99
CA GLU A 12 26.07 5.98 -8.53
C GLU A 12 26.30 5.98 -7.01
N GLY A 13 26.23 4.79 -6.43
CA GLY A 13 26.30 4.57 -5.00
C GLY A 13 25.55 3.30 -4.61
N PHE A 14 25.50 3.02 -3.31
CA PHE A 14 24.91 1.78 -2.81
C PHE A 14 23.49 1.53 -3.34
N LEU A 15 22.63 2.55 -3.33
CA LEU A 15 21.22 2.47 -3.73
C LEU A 15 20.99 2.42 -5.26
N ARG A 16 22.02 2.66 -6.07
CA ARG A 16 21.95 2.69 -7.55
C ARG A 16 22.94 1.74 -8.22
N SER A 17 23.58 0.88 -7.43
CA SER A 17 24.34 -0.25 -7.97
C SER A 17 23.41 -1.27 -8.66
N THR A 18 23.96 -2.09 -9.55
CA THR A 18 23.21 -3.06 -10.38
C THR A 18 22.21 -3.89 -9.57
N ARG A 19 22.62 -4.44 -8.41
CA ARG A 19 21.78 -5.33 -7.59
C ARG A 19 20.51 -4.62 -7.05
N PRO A 20 20.58 -3.48 -6.35
CA PRO A 20 19.40 -2.74 -5.90
C PRO A 20 18.52 -2.25 -7.05
N LEU A 21 19.09 -1.85 -8.20
CA LEU A 21 18.29 -1.49 -9.38
C LEU A 21 17.45 -2.67 -9.85
N VAL A 22 18.05 -3.85 -10.02
CA VAL A 22 17.35 -5.08 -10.42
C VAL A 22 16.25 -5.46 -9.41
N GLN A 23 16.53 -5.34 -8.11
CA GLN A 23 15.53 -5.62 -7.06
C GLN A 23 14.36 -4.62 -7.10
N THR A 24 14.65 -3.34 -7.32
CA THR A 24 13.64 -2.29 -7.41
C THR A 24 12.74 -2.50 -8.63
N ILE A 25 13.33 -2.83 -9.79
CA ILE A 25 12.61 -3.22 -11.01
C ILE A 25 11.69 -4.43 -10.74
N GLY A 26 12.18 -5.42 -10.00
CA GLY A 26 11.41 -6.62 -9.64
C GLY A 26 10.10 -6.35 -8.90
N ARG A 27 9.94 -5.19 -8.23
CA ARG A 27 8.68 -4.81 -7.59
C ARG A 27 7.54 -4.59 -8.58
N ALA A 28 7.85 -4.17 -9.81
CA ALA A 28 6.86 -3.98 -10.88
C ALA A 28 6.45 -5.31 -11.55
N ALA A 29 7.28 -6.35 -11.48
CA ALA A 29 7.08 -7.61 -12.19
C ALA A 29 5.88 -8.45 -11.71
N ARG A 30 5.24 -8.07 -10.61
CA ARG A 30 4.04 -8.74 -10.06
C ARG A 30 2.74 -8.37 -10.77
N ASN A 31 2.79 -7.49 -11.77
CA ASN A 31 1.63 -7.01 -12.51
C ASN A 31 1.87 -7.20 -14.02
N SER A 32 0.84 -7.60 -14.76
CA SER A 32 0.90 -7.79 -16.21
C SER A 32 1.28 -6.53 -16.97
N ASN A 33 0.89 -5.36 -16.46
CA ASN A 33 1.21 -4.03 -17.00
C ASN A 33 2.36 -3.36 -16.22
N GLY A 34 3.19 -4.14 -15.54
CA GLY A 34 4.34 -3.64 -14.78
C GLY A 34 5.29 -2.83 -15.65
N LYS A 35 5.50 -1.56 -15.29
CA LYS A 35 6.42 -0.63 -15.95
C LYS A 35 7.40 -0.05 -14.95
N VAL A 36 8.62 0.23 -15.40
CA VAL A 36 9.63 0.96 -14.63
C VAL A 36 10.06 2.18 -15.44
N ILE A 37 10.19 3.33 -14.79
CA ILE A 37 10.74 4.56 -15.38
C ILE A 37 11.94 4.97 -14.53
N MET A 38 13.09 5.11 -15.18
CA MET A 38 14.33 5.55 -14.54
C MET A 38 14.63 6.95 -15.05
N TYR A 39 14.57 7.94 -14.16
CA TYR A 39 14.93 9.32 -14.47
C TYR A 39 16.42 9.50 -14.22
N ALA A 40 17.14 9.87 -15.28
CA ALA A 40 18.59 10.05 -15.28
C ALA A 40 18.97 10.95 -16.45
N ASP A 41 20.10 11.65 -16.30
CA ASP A 41 20.70 12.45 -17.36
C ASP A 41 21.60 11.58 -18.26
N SER A 42 22.20 10.53 -17.69
CA SER A 42 23.07 9.58 -18.42
C SER A 42 22.76 8.12 -18.09
N ILE A 43 23.21 7.19 -18.93
CA ILE A 43 23.11 5.75 -18.66
C ILE A 43 24.43 5.28 -18.06
N THR A 44 24.43 4.96 -16.77
CA THR A 44 25.59 4.38 -16.08
C THR A 44 25.74 2.89 -16.38
N ASP A 45 26.90 2.31 -16.07
CA ASP A 45 27.15 0.87 -16.26
C ASP A 45 26.21 0.02 -15.40
N SER A 46 25.96 0.45 -14.16
CA SER A 46 24.98 -0.21 -13.26
C SER A 46 23.57 -0.21 -13.85
N MET A 47 23.16 0.89 -14.50
CA MET A 47 21.87 0.97 -15.18
C MET A 47 21.84 0.04 -16.40
N ARG A 48 22.88 0.06 -17.22
CA ARG A 48 22.98 -0.79 -18.42
C ARG A 48 22.88 -2.27 -18.06
N GLU A 49 23.66 -2.73 -17.10
CA GLU A 49 23.60 -4.12 -16.62
C GLU A 49 22.21 -4.50 -16.09
N ALA A 50 21.56 -3.60 -15.35
CA ALA A 50 20.22 -3.85 -14.81
C ALA A 50 19.15 -3.91 -15.91
N ILE A 51 19.24 -3.04 -16.91
CA ILE A 51 18.35 -3.01 -18.07
C ILE A 51 18.55 -4.28 -18.91
N ASP A 52 19.79 -4.62 -19.25
CA ASP A 52 20.12 -5.79 -20.06
C ASP A 52 19.68 -7.10 -19.38
N ALA A 53 19.91 -7.22 -18.07
CA ALA A 53 19.43 -8.36 -17.30
C ALA A 53 17.89 -8.47 -17.30
N THR A 54 17.20 -7.34 -17.25
CA THR A 54 15.74 -7.29 -17.28
C THR A 54 15.21 -7.69 -18.66
N GLU A 55 15.79 -7.14 -19.73
CA GLU A 55 15.36 -7.42 -21.10
C GLU A 55 15.66 -8.87 -21.51
N ARG A 56 16.82 -9.40 -21.12
CA ARG A 56 17.16 -10.81 -21.30
C ARG A 56 16.13 -11.73 -20.62
N ARG A 57 15.72 -11.42 -19.38
CA ARG A 57 14.70 -12.23 -18.67
C ARG A 57 13.33 -12.10 -19.34
N ARG A 58 12.94 -10.89 -19.74
CA ARG A 58 11.65 -10.62 -20.39
C ARG A 58 11.54 -11.35 -21.72
N SER A 59 12.58 -11.32 -22.56
CA SER A 59 12.58 -12.01 -23.85
C SER A 59 12.44 -13.53 -23.69
N LEU A 60 13.14 -14.15 -22.74
CA LEU A 60 12.98 -15.58 -22.42
C LEU A 60 11.56 -15.91 -21.96
N GLN A 61 10.98 -15.08 -21.08
CA GLN A 61 9.60 -15.26 -20.61
C GLN A 61 8.58 -15.12 -21.74
N MET A 62 8.75 -14.13 -22.62
CA MET A 62 7.88 -13.93 -23.79
C MET A 62 7.96 -15.10 -24.77
N LYS A 63 9.17 -15.61 -25.02
CA LYS A 63 9.38 -16.79 -25.86
C LYS A 63 8.68 -18.02 -25.28
N PHE A 64 8.91 -18.30 -23.99
CA PHE A 64 8.26 -19.40 -23.29
C PHE A 64 6.73 -19.29 -23.32
N ASN A 65 6.20 -18.09 -23.05
CA ASN A 65 4.77 -17.83 -23.09
C ASN A 65 4.17 -18.05 -24.49
N LYS A 66 4.88 -17.62 -25.55
CA LYS A 66 4.44 -17.82 -26.93
C LYS A 66 4.43 -19.30 -27.31
N GLU A 67 5.46 -20.04 -26.93
CA GLU A 67 5.57 -21.49 -27.19
C GLU A 67 4.49 -22.29 -26.47
N HIS A 68 4.06 -21.85 -25.27
CA HIS A 68 3.08 -22.56 -24.45
C HIS A 68 1.67 -21.95 -24.49
N GLY A 69 1.44 -20.92 -25.31
CA GLY A 69 0.14 -20.22 -25.39
C GLY A 69 -0.28 -19.52 -24.08
N ILE A 70 0.65 -19.14 -23.22
CA ILE A 70 0.38 -18.52 -21.92
C ILE A 70 0.14 -17.02 -22.10
N THR A 71 -1.03 -16.54 -21.66
CA THR A 71 -1.30 -15.10 -21.58
C THR A 71 -0.95 -14.59 -20.18
N PRO A 72 -0.06 -13.59 -20.02
CA PRO A 72 0.28 -13.02 -18.72
C PRO A 72 -0.95 -12.46 -18.00
N LYS A 73 -1.23 -12.98 -16.80
CA LYS A 73 -2.32 -12.49 -15.95
C LYS A 73 -1.76 -12.06 -14.60
N THR A 74 -2.28 -10.97 -14.05
CA THR A 74 -1.93 -10.53 -12.70
C THR A 74 -2.53 -11.49 -11.69
N ILE A 75 -1.71 -12.01 -10.78
CA ILE A 75 -2.19 -12.89 -9.70
C ILE A 75 -2.99 -12.04 -8.71
N VAL A 76 -4.29 -12.33 -8.57
CA VAL A 76 -5.14 -11.79 -7.51
C VAL A 76 -5.00 -12.72 -6.31
N LYS A 77 -4.28 -12.28 -5.27
CA LYS A 77 -4.24 -13.02 -4.01
C LYS A 77 -5.31 -12.46 -3.08
N PRO A 78 -6.25 -13.28 -2.60
CA PRO A 78 -7.15 -12.86 -1.54
C PRO A 78 -6.32 -12.56 -0.29
N ILE A 79 -6.64 -11.45 0.36
CA ILE A 79 -6.21 -11.21 1.73
C ILE A 79 -6.91 -12.30 2.54
N ARG A 80 -6.18 -13.13 3.28
CA ARG A 80 -6.80 -14.21 4.06
C ARG A 80 -7.72 -13.60 5.12
N ASP A 81 -9.01 -13.89 5.03
CA ASP A 81 -9.96 -13.65 6.11
C ASP A 81 -9.60 -14.57 7.28
N VAL A 82 -9.24 -13.97 8.40
CA VAL A 82 -8.84 -14.70 9.61
C VAL A 82 -10.11 -15.06 10.35
N ILE A 83 -10.61 -16.27 10.09
CA ILE A 83 -11.40 -17.16 10.97
C ILE A 83 -12.44 -16.44 11.86
N SER A 84 -13.69 -16.45 11.40
CA SER A 84 -14.89 -16.23 12.22
C SER A 84 -15.01 -17.33 13.27
N ILE A 85 -14.78 -17.00 14.55
CA ILE A 85 -15.18 -17.83 15.69
C ILE A 85 -16.41 -17.18 16.30
N THR A 86 -17.55 -17.81 16.05
CA THR A 86 -18.80 -17.65 16.77
C THR A 86 -18.53 -17.71 18.27
N LYS A 87 -18.79 -16.62 19.00
CA LYS A 87 -19.06 -16.65 20.43
C LYS A 87 -20.05 -15.53 20.77
N ASP A 88 -21.31 -15.93 20.87
CA ASP A 88 -22.29 -15.30 21.74
C ASP A 88 -21.71 -15.20 23.16
N SER A 89 -21.66 -13.99 23.71
CA SER A 89 -22.00 -13.73 25.11
C SER A 89 -21.85 -12.25 25.41
N ASP A 90 -22.99 -11.65 25.76
CA ASP A 90 -23.21 -10.46 26.59
C ASP A 90 -21.96 -9.81 27.23
N GLU A 91 -21.85 -8.48 27.08
CA GLU A 91 -21.80 -7.58 28.24
C GLU A 91 -22.01 -6.11 27.82
N LYS A 92 -23.10 -5.54 28.34
CA LYS A 92 -23.36 -4.10 28.37
C LYS A 92 -22.54 -3.50 29.51
N GLU A 93 -21.76 -2.46 29.26
CA GLU A 93 -21.60 -1.28 30.15
C GLU A 93 -20.50 -0.31 29.65
N ASN A 94 -20.90 0.78 29.00
CA ASN A 94 -20.78 2.13 29.57
C ASN A 94 -21.15 3.19 28.53
N LYS A 95 -22.25 3.88 28.80
CA LYS A 95 -22.67 5.09 28.10
C LYS A 95 -21.82 6.25 28.64
N GLU A 96 -20.83 6.69 27.86
CA GLU A 96 -20.56 8.12 27.77
C GLU A 96 -20.93 8.58 26.36
N SER A 97 -21.95 9.42 26.32
CA SER A 97 -22.56 9.98 25.13
C SER A 97 -21.54 10.85 24.38
N PHE A 98 -21.00 10.32 23.29
CA PHE A 98 -20.24 11.08 22.28
C PHE A 98 -21.12 12.04 21.45
N ALA A 99 -22.40 12.23 21.83
CA ALA A 99 -23.39 12.97 21.04
C ALA A 99 -23.28 14.50 21.14
N ASP A 100 -22.49 15.06 22.08
CA ASP A 100 -22.46 16.51 22.37
C ASP A 100 -21.20 17.25 21.89
N LEU A 101 -20.30 16.61 21.13
CA LEU A 101 -19.14 17.33 20.57
C LEU A 101 -19.47 17.86 19.17
N ASN A 102 -19.78 19.15 19.09
CA ASN A 102 -19.94 19.89 17.84
C ASN A 102 -18.70 19.70 16.93
N PHE A 103 -18.80 18.82 15.95
CA PHE A 103 -17.73 18.45 15.00
C PHE A 103 -17.27 19.59 14.08
N ASP A 104 -17.96 20.73 14.10
CA ASP A 104 -17.71 21.88 13.23
C ASP A 104 -16.68 22.90 13.76
N GLU A 105 -16.39 22.90 15.07
CA GLU A 105 -15.44 23.87 15.67
C GLU A 105 -14.00 23.36 15.82
N LEU A 106 -13.74 22.09 15.51
CA LEU A 106 -12.41 21.49 15.61
C LEU A 106 -11.49 21.97 14.48
N THR A 107 -10.36 22.58 14.84
CA THR A 107 -9.30 22.95 13.87
C THR A 107 -8.71 21.70 13.20
N LYS A 108 -8.20 21.85 11.97
CA LYS A 108 -7.57 20.76 11.18
C LYS A 108 -6.53 19.98 12.01
N LYS A 109 -5.78 20.66 12.88
CA LYS A 109 -4.78 20.06 13.77
C LYS A 109 -5.41 19.15 14.82
N GLN A 110 -6.55 19.52 15.41
CA GLN A 110 -7.27 18.72 16.39
C GLN A 110 -7.93 17.49 15.73
N LYS A 111 -8.51 17.64 14.54
CA LYS A 111 -9.02 16.50 13.75
C LYS A 111 -7.91 15.51 13.40
N GLN A 112 -6.71 15.99 13.06
CA GLN A 112 -5.55 15.14 12.81
C GLN A 112 -5.08 14.38 14.05
N THR A 113 -5.09 15.02 15.23
CA THR A 113 -4.77 14.36 16.50
C THR A 113 -5.79 13.27 16.82
N MET A 114 -7.08 13.55 16.62
CA MET A 114 -8.16 12.58 16.87
C MET A 114 -8.04 11.37 15.94
N ILE A 115 -7.73 11.57 14.65
CA ILE A 115 -7.45 10.48 13.71
C ILE A 115 -6.29 9.60 14.21
N LYS A 116 -5.22 10.19 14.77
CA LYS A 116 -4.09 9.42 15.32
C LYS A 116 -4.51 8.58 16.51
N THR A 117 -5.31 9.14 17.43
CA THR A 117 -5.82 8.42 18.60
C THR A 117 -6.71 7.25 18.19
N LEU A 118 -7.67 7.50 17.29
CA LEU A 118 -8.55 6.45 16.75
C LEU A 118 -7.77 5.37 16.00
N THR A 119 -6.71 5.76 15.26
CA THR A 119 -5.84 4.79 14.58
C THR A 119 -5.10 3.89 15.58
N ALA A 120 -4.66 4.45 16.71
CA ALA A 120 -4.02 3.66 17.77
C ALA A 120 -5.01 2.68 18.42
N GLN A 121 -6.25 3.12 18.70
CA GLN A 121 -7.32 2.28 19.23
C GLN A 121 -7.70 1.16 18.24
N MET A 122 -7.81 1.47 16.95
CA MET A 122 -8.08 0.48 15.90
C MET A 122 -6.98 -0.58 15.83
N GLN A 123 -5.71 -0.18 15.97
CA GLN A 123 -4.58 -1.10 16.01
C GLN A 123 -4.57 -1.96 17.28
N GLU A 124 -5.03 -1.41 18.41
CA GLU A 124 -5.16 -2.15 19.66
C GLU A 124 -6.29 -3.18 19.59
N ALA A 125 -7.47 -2.81 19.08
CA ALA A 125 -8.58 -3.72 18.81
C ALA A 125 -8.15 -4.85 17.85
N ALA A 126 -7.45 -4.52 16.77
CA ALA A 126 -6.90 -5.51 15.85
C ALA A 126 -5.87 -6.46 16.51
N LYS A 127 -5.06 -5.97 17.47
CA LYS A 127 -4.14 -6.81 18.26
C LYS A 127 -4.89 -7.73 19.23
N LYS A 128 -6.02 -7.29 19.75
CA LYS A 128 -6.91 -8.05 20.63
C LYS A 128 -7.83 -9.02 19.88
N LEU A 129 -7.73 -9.06 18.54
CA LEU A 129 -8.59 -9.85 17.64
C LEU A 129 -10.07 -9.39 17.65
N ASP A 130 -10.34 -8.15 18.10
CA ASP A 130 -11.64 -7.53 18.00
C ASP A 130 -11.76 -6.78 16.66
N PHE A 131 -12.22 -7.52 15.65
CA PHE A 131 -12.31 -7.02 14.28
C PHE A 131 -13.54 -6.17 14.03
N GLU A 132 -14.60 -6.33 14.82
CA GLU A 132 -15.82 -5.50 14.71
C GLU A 132 -15.53 -4.10 15.19
N GLU A 133 -14.88 -3.96 16.36
CA GLU A 133 -14.47 -2.65 16.87
C GLU A 133 -13.44 -1.99 15.94
N ALA A 134 -12.47 -2.76 15.43
CA ALA A 134 -11.51 -2.24 14.46
C ALA A 134 -12.17 -1.78 13.14
N ALA A 135 -13.20 -2.47 12.66
CA ALA A 135 -13.95 -2.05 11.47
C ALA A 135 -14.73 -0.76 11.71
N ASN A 136 -15.42 -0.65 12.84
CA ASN A 136 -16.14 0.57 13.23
C ASN A 136 -15.21 1.77 13.36
N LEU A 137 -14.05 1.58 14.01
CA LEU A 137 -13.03 2.62 14.15
C LEU A 137 -12.44 3.01 12.79
N ARG A 138 -12.22 2.06 11.87
CA ARG A 138 -11.76 2.34 10.51
C ARG A 138 -12.75 3.22 9.75
N ASP A 139 -14.04 2.90 9.81
CA ASP A 139 -15.07 3.62 9.07
C ASP A 139 -15.25 5.04 9.65
N ALA A 140 -15.21 5.20 10.98
CA ALA A 140 -15.17 6.50 11.64
C ALA A 140 -13.93 7.35 11.25
N ILE A 141 -12.75 6.72 11.16
CA ILE A 141 -11.53 7.38 10.68
C ILE A 141 -11.69 7.86 9.23
N MET A 142 -12.29 7.04 8.36
CA MET A 142 -12.52 7.41 6.95
C MET A 142 -13.44 8.64 6.83
N ASP A 143 -14.51 8.71 7.62
CA ASP A 143 -15.42 9.85 7.59
C ASP A 143 -14.78 11.13 8.15
N LEU A 144 -13.99 11.02 9.23
CA LEU A 144 -13.17 12.13 9.73
C LEU A 144 -12.14 12.61 8.70
N GLN A 145 -11.51 11.69 7.96
CA GLN A 145 -10.55 12.04 6.90
C GLN A 145 -11.20 12.76 5.73
N LYS A 146 -12.42 12.37 5.32
CA LYS A 146 -13.20 13.08 4.29
C LYS A 146 -13.48 14.52 4.73
N GLN A 147 -13.96 14.73 5.95
CA GLN A 147 -14.26 16.08 6.46
C GLN A 147 -13.03 17.00 6.54
N VAL A 148 -11.84 16.45 6.80
CA VAL A 148 -10.58 17.22 6.77
C VAL A 148 -10.21 17.63 5.33
N HIS A 149 -10.54 16.81 4.34
CA HIS A 149 -10.24 17.07 2.93
C HIS A 149 -11.29 17.92 2.21
N GLU A 150 -12.57 17.86 2.59
CA GLU A 150 -13.66 18.56 1.92
C GLU A 150 -13.70 20.08 2.18
N LYS A 151 -13.16 20.59 3.30
CA LYS A 151 -13.04 22.05 3.58
C LYS A 151 -11.90 22.73 2.76
N LYS A 152 -11.79 22.43 1.46
CA LYS A 152 -10.80 23.00 0.51
C LYS A 152 -11.44 23.74 -0.69
N LYS A 153 -12.72 24.08 -0.61
CA LYS A 153 -13.36 25.04 -1.52
C LYS A 153 -13.54 26.39 -0.86
#